data_AF-A0A357AWT2-F1
#
_entry.id   AF-A0A357AWT2-F1
#
_cell.length_a   1.000
_cell.length_b   1.000
_cell.length_c   1.000
_cell.angle_alpha   90.00
_cell.angle_beta   90.00
_cell.angle_gamma   90.00
#
_symmetry.space_group_name_H-M   'P 1'
#
loop_
_entity.id
_entity.type
_entity.pdbx_description
1 polymer ?
#
loop_
_entity_poly.entity_id
_entity_poly.type
_entity_poly.pdbx_seq_one_letter_code
_entity_poly.pdbx_strand_id
1 'polypeptide(L)' 'LAHASGDDLCDLALNKDAGAVVCGAIEEEYYHYLRWKRVDVLDSVVGPVDAVLERLRRGELRAGDVLFPREA' A
#
# COMPACT_ATOMS: atom_id res chain seq x y z
N LEU A 1 19.37 3.88 -11.57
CA LEU A 1 18.42 4.32 -10.53
C LEU A 1 17.03 3.95 -11.02
N ALA A 2 16.14 3.45 -10.16
CA ALA A 2 14.77 3.14 -10.59
C ALA A 2 14.10 4.47 -10.98
N HIS A 3 13.91 4.66 -12.28
CA HIS A 3 13.21 5.80 -12.84
C HIS A 3 11.73 5.48 -12.90
N ALA A 4 10.92 6.46 -12.47
CA ALA A 4 9.46 6.50 -12.37
C ALA A 4 8.88 5.74 -11.16
N SER A 5 8.89 6.38 -9.98
CA SER A 5 8.48 5.73 -8.73
C SER A 5 7.06 6.09 -8.25
N GLY A 6 6.63 7.36 -8.40
CA GLY A 6 5.35 7.85 -7.89
C GLY A 6 4.26 7.98 -8.95
N ASP A 7 4.57 8.64 -10.07
CA ASP A 7 3.60 8.84 -11.16
C ASP A 7 3.19 7.51 -11.82
N ASP A 8 4.16 6.65 -12.15
CA ASP A 8 3.88 5.32 -12.72
C ASP A 8 3.06 4.44 -11.76
N LEU A 9 3.27 4.57 -10.44
CA LEU A 9 2.44 3.90 -9.42
C LEU A 9 1.01 4.42 -9.46
N CYS A 10 0.84 5.74 -9.55
CA CYS A 10 -0.47 6.36 -9.65
C CYS A 10 -1.19 5.93 -10.93
N ASP A 11 -0.51 5.97 -12.07
CA ASP A 11 -1.04 5.53 -13.35
C ASP A 11 -1.41 4.05 -13.31
N LEU A 12 -0.59 3.19 -12.71
CA LEU A 12 -0.91 1.78 -12.56
C LEU A 12 -2.15 1.56 -11.68
N ALA A 13 -2.21 2.22 -10.52
CA ALA A 13 -3.33 2.09 -9.58
C ALA A 13 -4.65 2.56 -10.22
N LEU A 14 -4.63 3.68 -10.95
CA LEU A 14 -5.81 4.24 -11.59
C LEU A 14 -6.23 3.45 -12.84
N ASN A 15 -5.29 3.07 -13.71
CA ASN A 15 -5.60 2.34 -14.95
C ASN A 15 -6.04 0.88 -14.72
N LYS A 16 -5.76 0.33 -13.55
CA LYS A 16 -6.19 -1.04 -13.16
C LYS A 16 -7.39 -1.04 -12.21
N ASP A 17 -8.02 0.13 -11.97
CA ASP A 17 -9.13 0.29 -11.03
C ASP A 17 -8.82 -0.33 -9.65
N ALA A 18 -7.60 -0.13 -9.16
CA ALA A 18 -7.18 -0.68 -7.88
C ALA A 18 -7.97 -0.02 -6.74
N GLY A 19 -8.55 -0.83 -5.85
CA GLY A 19 -9.24 -0.33 -4.67
C GLY A 19 -8.30 0.18 -3.57
N ALA A 20 -7.07 -0.35 -3.52
CA ALA A 20 -6.08 0.02 -2.51
C ALA A 20 -4.64 -0.14 -3.01
N VAL A 21 -3.74 0.69 -2.47
CA VAL A 21 -2.28 0.58 -2.56
C VAL A 21 -1.74 0.27 -1.16
N VAL A 22 -0.97 -0.81 -1.04
CA VAL A 22 -0.27 -1.18 0.19
C VAL A 22 1.23 -1.01 -0.04
N CYS A 23 1.88 -0.22 0.80
CA CYS A 23 3.29 0.10 0.63
C CYS A 23 4.00 0.30 1.97
N GLY A 24 5.33 0.10 1.97
CA GLY A 24 6.16 0.38 3.14
C GLY A 24 6.42 1.88 3.37
N ALA A 25 6.46 2.65 2.29
CA ALA A 25 6.57 4.11 2.32
C ALA A 25 6.02 4.69 1.02
N ILE A 26 5.53 5.92 1.09
CA ILE A 26 5.04 6.71 -0.05
C ILE A 26 5.22 8.20 0.29
N GLU A 27 5.54 9.03 -0.69
CA GLU A 27 5.59 10.48 -0.50
C GLU A 27 4.18 11.05 -0.26
N GLU A 28 4.10 12.09 0.58
CA GLU A 28 2.84 12.69 1.03
C GLU A 28 1.96 13.17 -0.13
N GLU A 29 2.57 13.68 -1.21
CA GLU A 29 1.86 14.14 -2.40
C GLU A 29 1.07 13.00 -3.08
N TYR A 30 1.70 11.83 -3.27
CA TYR A 30 1.04 10.68 -3.91
C TYR A 30 0.02 10.02 -2.98
N TYR A 31 0.30 10.00 -1.66
CA TYR A 31 -0.66 9.53 -0.66
C TYR A 31 -1.98 10.30 -0.76
N HIS A 32 -1.91 11.65 -0.74
CA HIS A 32 -3.10 12.48 -0.83
C HIS A 32 -3.78 12.40 -2.20
N TYR A 33 -2.98 12.32 -3.28
CA TYR A 33 -3.50 12.21 -4.63
C TYR A 33 -4.32 10.93 -4.84
N LEU A 34 -3.78 9.76 -4.46
CA LEU A 34 -4.47 8.47 -4.58
C LEU A 34 -5.76 8.43 -3.76
N ARG A 35 -5.71 8.93 -2.51
CA ARG A 35 -6.88 9.01 -1.64
C ARG A 35 -7.96 9.93 -2.20
N TRP A 36 -7.58 11.06 -2.79
CA TRP A 36 -8.52 11.94 -3.50
C TRP A 36 -9.19 11.22 -4.68
N LYS A 37 -8.44 10.36 -5.39
CA LYS A 37 -8.97 9.50 -6.45
C LYS A 37 -9.78 8.28 -5.95
N ARG A 38 -10.03 8.19 -4.64
CA ARG A 38 -10.73 7.07 -3.97
C ARG A 38 -9.99 5.73 -4.00
N VAL A 39 -8.67 5.77 -4.15
CA VAL A 39 -7.81 4.61 -3.91
C VAL A 39 -7.37 4.67 -2.46
N ASP A 40 -7.65 3.61 -1.68
CA ASP A 40 -7.16 3.53 -0.31
C ASP A 40 -5.64 3.37 -0.28
N VAL A 41 -4.97 3.98 0.69
CA VAL A 41 -3.51 3.86 0.84
C VAL A 41 -3.23 3.38 2.26
N LEU A 42 -2.59 2.21 2.35
CA LEU A 42 -2.13 1.60 3.60
C LEU A 42 -0.60 1.67 3.60
N ASP A 43 -0.09 2.76 4.17
CA ASP A 43 1.34 3.04 4.25
C ASP A 43 1.97 2.42 5.50
N SER A 44 3.30 2.46 5.59
CA SER A 44 4.05 1.96 6.75
C SER A 44 3.80 0.48 7.08
N VAL A 45 3.35 -0.33 6.10
CA VAL A 45 3.10 -1.77 6.28
C VAL A 45 4.37 -2.57 6.00
N VAL A 46 4.75 -3.46 6.92
CA VAL A 46 5.95 -4.29 6.78
C VAL A 46 5.66 -5.74 7.16
N GLY A 47 5.96 -6.68 6.27
CA GLY A 47 5.81 -8.10 6.55
C GLY A 47 5.83 -8.99 5.30
N PRO A 48 5.72 -10.31 5.47
CA PRO A 48 5.57 -11.24 4.35
C PRO A 48 4.32 -10.93 3.51
N VAL A 49 4.43 -10.98 2.18
CA VAL A 49 3.34 -10.57 1.27
C VAL A 49 2.06 -11.38 1.49
N ASP A 50 2.17 -12.67 1.78
CA ASP A 50 1.03 -13.55 2.03
C ASP A 50 0.25 -13.14 3.28
N ALA A 51 0.96 -12.71 4.34
CA ALA A 51 0.33 -12.24 5.57
C ALA A 51 -0.37 -10.89 5.37
N VAL A 52 0.24 -10.00 4.59
CA VAL A 52 -0.34 -8.70 4.22
C VAL A 52 -1.61 -8.91 3.40
N LEU A 53 -1.56 -9.77 2.37
CA LEU A 53 -2.70 -10.07 1.51
C LEU A 53 -3.87 -10.71 2.28
N GLU A 54 -3.59 -11.64 3.20
CA GLU A 54 -4.65 -12.27 3.99
C GLU A 54 -5.35 -11.27 4.91
N ARG A 55 -4.60 -10.37 5.57
CA ARG A 55 -5.22 -9.30 6.38
C ARG A 55 -6.00 -8.29 5.52
N LEU A 56 -5.48 -7.96 4.33
CA LEU A 56 -6.16 -7.06 3.41
C LEU A 56 -7.50 -7.66 2.96
N ARG A 57 -7.50 -8.93 2.56
CA ARG A 57 -8.69 -9.67 2.12
C ARG A 57 -9.77 -9.74 3.21
N ARG A 58 -9.37 -9.77 4.48
CA ARG A 58 -10.27 -9.77 5.64
C ARG A 58 -10.73 -8.38 6.07
N GLY A 59 -10.20 -7.31 5.49
CA GLY A 59 -10.47 -5.94 5.92
C GLY A 59 -9.84 -5.59 7.28
N GLU A 60 -8.79 -6.33 7.67
CA GLU A 60 -8.13 -6.20 8.98
C GLU A 60 -6.77 -5.51 8.89
N LEU A 61 -6.23 -5.31 7.67
CA LEU A 61 -4.96 -4.63 7.46
C LEU A 61 -5.09 -3.12 7.76
N ARG A 62 -4.12 -2.58 8.50
CA ARG A 62 -4.05 -1.15 8.83
C ARG A 62 -2.71 -0.57 8.41
N ALA A 63 -2.69 0.73 8.13
CA ALA A 63 -1.45 1.48 8.00
C ALA A 63 -0.59 1.31 9.27
N GLY A 64 0.71 1.10 9.11
CA GLY A 64 1.64 0.85 10.22
C GLY A 64 1.72 -0.61 10.70
N ASP A 65 0.97 -1.55 10.10
CA ASP A 65 1.01 -2.95 10.54
C ASP A 65 2.39 -3.59 10.28
N VAL A 66 2.96 -4.19 11.33
CA VAL A 66 4.17 -5.01 11.26
C VAL A 66 3.83 -6.47 11.51
N LEU A 67 3.98 -7.32 10.48
CA LEU A 67 3.44 -8.69 10.44
C LEU A 67 4.50 -9.80 10.56
N PHE A 68 5.64 -9.51 11.18
CA PHE A 68 6.62 -10.55 11.46
C PHE A 68 6.22 -11.37 12.69
N PRO A 69 6.40 -12.70 12.67
CA PRO A 69 6.29 -13.50 13.87
C PRO A 69 7.24 -12.95 14.93
N ARG A 70 6.75 -12.75 16.15
CA ARG A 70 7.66 -12.64 17.30
C ARG A 70 8.12 -14.04 17.64
N GLU A 71 9.42 -14.28 17.58
CA GLU A 71 10.01 -15.44 18.25
C GLU A 71 9.65 -15.33 19.75
N ALA A 72 9.12 -16.42 20.29
CA ALA A 72 8.71 -16.53 21.69
C ALA A 72 9.89 -17.01 22.55
#